data_AF-A0A3P7MGS0-F1
#
_entry.id   AF-A0A3P7MGS0-F1
#
_cell.length_a   1.000
_cell.length_b   1.000
_cell.length_c   1.000
_cell.angle_alpha   90.00
_cell.angle_beta   90.00
_cell.angle_gamma   90.00
#
_symmetry.space_group_name_H-M   'P 1'
#
loop_
_entity.id
_entity.type
_entity.pdbx_description
1 polymer ?
#
loop_
_entity_poly.entity_id
_entity_poly.type
_entity_poly.pdbx_seq_one_letter_code
_entity_poly.pdbx_strand_id
1 'polypeptide(L)'
;MRRAVLHILHGLSHPGIRASQKLLAEQFVWSGMNKDVKAWARSCPNCRWNKVQCHNKSSPSTFSSSDARFSHVHLDVLGLLPPSNCFTYLLTCVDRYIHWAEFIPSPNMEAGTIVENLVSRWIAVFGASSTIMTERGAQFKSTLFQAFLNISALNVLIQTDLFKFHG
;
A
#
# COMPACT_ATOMS: atom_id res chain seq x y z
N MET A 1 7.14 -46.24 4.14
CA MET A 1 5.93 -46.33 3.31
C MET A 1 5.10 -45.03 3.28
N ARG A 2 4.69 -44.47 4.43
CA ARG A 2 3.82 -43.25 4.51
C ARG A 2 4.28 -42.05 3.68
N ARG A 3 5.58 -41.69 3.73
CA ARG A 3 6.14 -40.56 2.96
C ARG A 3 6.05 -40.74 1.44
N ALA A 4 6.21 -41.95 0.94
CA ALA A 4 6.14 -42.21 -0.51
C ALA A 4 4.72 -41.98 -1.05
N VAL A 5 3.71 -42.46 -0.31
CA VAL A 5 2.30 -42.25 -0.63
C VAL A 5 1.94 -40.75 -0.62
N LEU A 6 2.42 -40.01 0.38
CA LEU A 6 2.25 -38.55 0.46
C LEU A 6 2.92 -37.82 -0.72
N HIS A 7 4.12 -38.24 -1.10
CA HIS A 7 4.85 -37.63 -2.21
C HIS A 7 4.12 -37.83 -3.55
N ILE A 8 3.66 -39.06 -3.83
CA ILE A 8 2.96 -39.40 -5.08
C ILE A 8 1.64 -38.64 -5.17
N LEU A 9 0.76 -38.77 -4.16
CA LEU A 9 -0.58 -38.19 -4.23
C LEU A 9 -0.58 -36.66 -4.14
N HIS A 10 0.31 -36.09 -3.32
CA HIS A 10 0.44 -34.64 -3.25
C HIS A 10 1.11 -34.04 -4.50
N GLY A 11 2.04 -34.77 -5.13
CA GLY A 11 2.78 -34.32 -6.30
C GLY A 11 1.98 -34.22 -7.60
N LEU A 12 0.81 -34.89 -7.68
CA LEU A 12 -0.04 -34.85 -8.89
C LEU A 12 -0.65 -33.47 -9.16
N SER A 13 -1.01 -32.73 -8.10
CA SER A 13 -1.75 -31.48 -8.25
C SER A 13 -1.56 -30.47 -7.11
N HIS A 14 -0.63 -30.74 -6.17
CA HIS A 14 -0.43 -29.92 -4.98
C HIS A 14 -1.74 -29.53 -4.25
N PRO A 15 -2.65 -30.50 -3.99
CA PRO A 15 -3.94 -30.19 -3.42
C PRO A 15 -3.80 -29.61 -2.01
N GLY A 16 -4.72 -28.72 -1.63
CA GLY A 16 -4.76 -28.15 -0.28
C GLY A 16 -4.86 -29.24 0.81
N ILE A 17 -4.51 -28.90 2.05
CA ILE A 17 -4.42 -29.86 3.17
C ILE A 17 -5.68 -30.71 3.32
N ARG A 18 -6.87 -30.09 3.27
CA ARG A 18 -8.16 -30.80 3.40
C ARG A 18 -8.43 -31.74 2.22
N ALA A 19 -8.10 -31.31 1.00
CA ALA A 19 -8.24 -32.12 -0.20
C ALA A 19 -7.26 -33.31 -0.19
N SER A 20 -6.01 -33.08 0.21
CA SER A 20 -5.01 -34.14 0.40
C SER A 20 -5.48 -35.18 1.43
N GLN A 21 -6.06 -34.74 2.56
CA GLN A 21 -6.59 -35.64 3.60
C GLN A 21 -7.74 -36.50 3.06
N LYS A 22 -8.65 -35.92 2.28
CA LYS A 22 -9.78 -36.65 1.68
C LYS A 22 -9.29 -37.71 0.69
N LEU A 23 -8.41 -37.34 -0.25
CA LEU A 23 -7.86 -38.26 -1.25
C LEU A 23 -7.10 -39.43 -0.62
N LEU A 24 -6.36 -39.18 0.46
CA LEU A 24 -5.64 -40.22 1.18
C LEU A 24 -6.57 -41.15 1.96
N ALA A 25 -7.62 -40.61 2.56
CA ALA A 25 -8.59 -41.38 3.35
C ALA A 25 -9.41 -42.36 2.50
N GLU A 26 -9.48 -42.17 1.18
CA GLU A 26 -10.17 -43.08 0.26
C GLU A 26 -9.40 -44.40 0.05
N GLN A 27 -8.08 -44.42 0.25
CA GLN A 27 -7.23 -45.57 -0.08
C GLN A 27 -6.33 -46.04 1.07
N PHE A 28 -6.11 -45.21 2.09
CA PHE A 28 -5.17 -45.49 3.18
C PHE A 28 -5.70 -45.01 4.53
N VAL A 29 -5.38 -45.76 5.58
CA VAL A 29 -5.69 -45.38 6.97
C VAL A 29 -4.47 -45.66 7.85
N TRP A 30 -4.07 -44.66 8.65
CA TRP A 30 -3.10 -44.84 9.72
C TRP A 30 -3.29 -43.83 10.85
N SER A 31 -2.75 -44.16 12.03
CA SER A 31 -2.81 -43.29 13.21
C SER A 31 -2.05 -41.98 12.97
N GLY A 32 -2.73 -40.84 13.13
CA GLY A 32 -2.14 -39.52 12.94
C GLY A 32 -2.04 -39.04 11.48
N MET A 33 -2.67 -39.71 10.52
CA MET A 33 -2.66 -39.35 9.09
C MET A 33 -2.91 -37.85 8.84
N ASN A 34 -3.92 -37.26 9.48
CA ASN A 34 -4.23 -35.84 9.30
C ASN A 34 -3.08 -34.90 9.72
N LYS A 35 -2.32 -35.28 10.75
CA LYS A 35 -1.14 -34.52 11.22
C LYS A 35 -0.01 -34.65 10.20
N ASP A 36 0.25 -35.86 9.71
CA ASP A 36 1.30 -36.14 8.72
C ASP A 36 1.05 -35.40 7.40
N VAL A 37 -0.18 -35.45 6.87
CA VAL A 37 -0.57 -34.75 5.64
C VAL A 37 -0.42 -33.24 5.78
N LYS A 38 -0.82 -32.69 6.94
CA LYS A 38 -0.70 -31.26 7.23
C LYS A 38 0.76 -30.83 7.32
N ALA A 39 1.62 -31.63 7.97
CA ALA A 39 3.05 -31.35 8.05
C ALA A 39 3.71 -31.43 6.66
N TRP A 40 3.38 -32.44 5.87
CA TRP A 40 3.91 -32.63 4.52
C TRP A 40 3.55 -31.49 3.58
N ALA A 41 2.26 -31.15 3.46
CA ALA A 41 1.80 -30.08 2.58
C ALA A 41 2.36 -28.69 2.96
N ARG A 42 2.72 -28.48 4.24
CA ARG A 42 3.42 -27.27 4.71
C ARG A 42 4.92 -27.28 4.37
N SER A 43 5.54 -28.45 4.33
CA SER A 43 6.95 -28.62 3.96
C SER A 43 7.19 -28.61 2.44
N CYS A 44 6.13 -28.75 1.62
CA CYS A 44 6.24 -28.76 0.17
C CYS A 44 6.74 -27.40 -0.36
N PRO A 45 7.88 -27.34 -1.09
CA PRO A 45 8.43 -26.10 -1.64
C PRO A 45 7.47 -25.37 -2.57
N ASN A 46 6.83 -26.10 -3.50
CA ASN A 46 5.89 -25.53 -4.48
C ASN A 46 4.68 -24.91 -3.79
N CYS A 47 4.08 -25.61 -2.82
CA CYS A 47 2.97 -25.06 -2.04
C CYS A 47 3.41 -23.89 -1.19
N ARG A 48 4.63 -23.88 -0.65
CA ARG A 48 5.12 -22.77 0.18
C ARG A 48 5.38 -21.50 -0.64
N TRP A 49 5.90 -21.63 -1.86
CA TRP A 49 6.16 -20.51 -2.76
C TRP A 49 4.87 -19.95 -3.36
N ASN A 50 3.96 -20.82 -3.78
CA ASN A 50 2.74 -20.40 -4.49
C ASN A 50 1.60 -20.01 -3.55
N LYS A 51 1.67 -20.41 -2.27
CA LYS A 51 0.66 -20.03 -1.28
C LYS A 51 1.06 -18.75 -0.59
N VAL A 52 0.31 -17.69 -0.84
CA VAL A 52 0.38 -16.45 -0.05
C VAL A 52 0.05 -16.79 1.41
N GLN A 53 1.08 -16.80 2.27
CA GLN A 53 0.92 -17.00 3.72
C GLN A 53 0.77 -15.68 4.50
N CYS A 54 0.93 -14.54 3.81
CA CYS A 54 0.93 -13.24 4.46
C CYS A 54 -0.50 -12.77 4.75
N HIS A 55 -1.00 -13.09 5.94
CA HIS A 55 -1.82 -12.12 6.66
C HIS A 55 -0.86 -11.19 7.39
N ASN A 56 -0.36 -10.16 6.69
CA ASN A 56 0.34 -9.08 7.37
C ASN A 56 -0.69 -8.36 8.26
N LYS A 57 -0.84 -8.82 9.50
CA LYS A 57 -1.54 -8.08 10.54
C LYS A 57 -0.53 -7.15 11.20
N SER A 58 -0.01 -6.21 10.44
CA SER A 58 0.67 -5.06 11.03
C SER A 58 -0.36 -4.34 11.90
N SER A 59 -0.02 -4.08 13.16
CA SER A 59 -0.82 -3.20 14.01
C SER A 59 -0.99 -1.86 13.29
N PRO A 60 -2.23 -1.32 13.19
CA PRO A 60 -2.42 0.01 12.62
C PRO A 60 -1.51 1.00 13.34
N SER A 61 -0.67 1.72 12.60
CA SER A 61 0.13 2.78 13.20
C SER A 61 -0.81 3.86 13.73
N THR A 62 -0.68 4.20 15.00
CA THR A 62 -1.48 5.26 15.61
C THR A 62 -0.86 6.60 15.22
N PHE A 63 -1.43 7.28 14.24
CA PHE A 63 -1.08 8.66 13.93
C PHE A 63 -1.82 9.59 14.89
N SER A 64 -1.14 10.56 15.50
CA SER A 64 -1.78 11.59 16.32
C SER A 64 -2.92 12.26 15.55
N SER A 65 -4.04 12.52 16.23
CA SER A 65 -5.14 13.30 15.66
C SER A 65 -4.64 14.71 15.33
N SER A 66 -5.10 15.27 14.20
CA SER A 66 -4.84 16.67 13.88
C SER A 66 -5.76 17.53 14.75
N ASP A 67 -5.20 18.39 15.59
CA ASP A 67 -6.01 19.22 16.51
C ASP A 67 -6.48 20.55 15.87
N ALA A 68 -6.05 20.85 14.65
CA ALA A 68 -6.39 22.10 13.96
C ALA A 68 -6.64 21.92 12.45
N ARG A 69 -7.55 22.74 11.92
CA ARG A 69 -7.83 22.86 10.48
C ARG A 69 -6.57 23.24 9.71
N PHE A 70 -6.33 22.61 8.58
CA PHE A 70 -5.24 22.87 7.64
C PHE A 70 -3.82 22.62 8.21
N SER A 71 -3.72 22.08 9.43
CA SER A 71 -2.43 21.78 10.05
C SER A 71 -1.78 20.53 9.47
N HIS A 72 -2.56 19.50 9.15
CA HIS A 72 -2.09 18.25 8.56
C HIS A 72 -2.75 18.04 7.19
N VAL A 73 -1.94 18.08 6.14
CA VAL A 73 -2.43 17.96 4.76
C VAL A 73 -1.79 16.78 4.07
N HIS A 74 -2.59 15.95 3.43
CA HIS A 74 -2.14 14.87 2.58
C HIS A 74 -2.04 15.38 1.13
N LEU A 75 -0.86 15.26 0.55
CA LEU A 75 -0.59 15.55 -0.85
C LEU A 75 -0.37 14.25 -1.63
N ASP A 76 -1.09 14.12 -2.74
CA ASP A 76 -0.91 13.04 -3.71
C ASP A 76 -1.04 13.58 -5.14
N VAL A 77 -0.42 12.90 -6.11
CA VAL A 77 -0.51 13.26 -7.53
C VAL A 77 -1.10 12.09 -8.31
N LEU A 78 -2.33 12.27 -8.75
CA LEU A 78 -2.99 11.35 -9.67
C LEU A 78 -2.52 11.66 -11.10
N GLY A 79 -2.23 10.64 -11.89
CA GLY A 79 -1.71 10.79 -13.24
C GLY A 79 -2.37 9.89 -14.28
N LEU A 80 -1.96 10.08 -15.54
CA LEU A 80 -2.47 9.34 -16.70
C LEU A 80 -3.98 9.49 -16.90
N LEU A 81 -4.52 10.65 -16.51
CA LEU A 81 -5.92 10.97 -16.75
C LEU A 81 -6.12 11.34 -18.23
N PRO A 82 -7.32 11.09 -18.80
CA PRO A 82 -7.67 11.61 -20.11
C PRO A 82 -7.40 13.12 -20.17
N PRO A 83 -6.72 13.61 -21.20
CA PRO A 83 -6.34 15.01 -21.27
C PRO A 83 -7.58 15.90 -21.28
N SER A 84 -7.62 16.87 -20.36
CA SER A 84 -8.64 17.90 -20.29
C SER A 84 -7.94 19.25 -20.26
N ASN A 85 -8.15 20.09 -21.27
CA ASN A 85 -7.47 21.40 -21.42
C ASN A 85 -5.94 21.31 -21.29
N CYS A 86 -5.32 20.26 -21.86
CA CYS A 86 -3.87 19.97 -21.78
C CYS A 86 -3.35 19.55 -20.39
N PHE A 87 -4.22 19.32 -19.41
CA PHE A 87 -3.85 18.73 -18.12
C PHE A 87 -4.08 17.23 -18.13
N THR A 88 -3.11 16.47 -17.63
CA THR A 88 -3.15 14.99 -17.56
C THR A 88 -2.89 14.45 -16.14
N TYR A 89 -2.60 15.35 -15.20
CA TYR A 89 -2.34 15.05 -13.80
C TYR A 89 -3.22 15.91 -12.90
N LEU A 90 -3.40 15.46 -11.65
CA LEU A 90 -4.17 16.14 -10.63
C LEU A 90 -3.41 16.07 -9.31
N LEU A 91 -2.97 17.23 -8.81
CA LEU A 91 -2.48 17.35 -7.44
C LEU A 91 -3.69 17.37 -6.51
N THR A 92 -3.74 16.43 -5.58
CA THR A 92 -4.78 16.35 -4.57
C THR A 92 -4.21 16.83 -3.24
N CYS A 93 -4.94 17.72 -2.57
CA CYS A 93 -4.59 18.24 -1.25
C CYS A 93 -5.77 17.98 -0.33
N VAL A 94 -5.60 17.13 0.67
CA VAL A 94 -6.67 16.75 1.59
C VAL A 94 -6.30 17.13 3.02
N ASP A 95 -7.09 18.01 3.63
CA ASP A 95 -6.98 18.31 5.05
C ASP A 95 -7.47 17.13 5.89
N ARG A 96 -6.68 16.74 6.88
CA ARG A 96 -6.98 15.58 7.73
C ARG A 96 -8.05 15.86 8.78
N TYR A 97 -8.25 17.11 9.19
CA TYR A 97 -9.15 17.44 10.30
C TYR A 97 -10.60 17.59 9.86
N ILE A 98 -10.85 18.38 8.81
CA ILE A 98 -12.19 18.62 8.26
C ILE A 98 -12.49 17.82 6.99
N HIS A 99 -11.56 16.99 6.53
CA HIS A 99 -11.69 16.22 5.29
C HIS A 99 -11.96 17.09 4.05
N TRP A 100 -11.47 18.33 4.06
CA TRP A 100 -11.56 19.23 2.91
C TRP A 100 -10.59 18.79 1.83
N ALA A 101 -11.09 18.58 0.61
CA ALA A 101 -10.30 18.13 -0.53
C ALA A 101 -10.25 19.21 -1.62
N GLU A 102 -9.04 19.55 -2.04
CA GLU A 102 -8.77 20.43 -3.18
C GLU A 102 -8.09 19.62 -4.29
N PHE A 103 -8.59 19.79 -5.52
CA PHE A 103 -8.13 19.08 -6.70
C PHE A 103 -7.57 20.08 -7.71
N ILE A 104 -6.26 20.07 -7.93
CA ILE A 104 -5.55 21.08 -8.70
C ILE A 104 -5.02 20.44 -9.99
N PRO A 105 -5.53 20.82 -11.17
CA PRO A 105 -5.03 20.32 -12.45
C PRO A 105 -3.55 20.62 -12.64
N SER A 106 -2.78 19.64 -13.12
CA SER A 106 -1.34 19.78 -13.36
C SER A 106 -0.94 19.23 -14.74
N PRO A 107 -0.12 19.96 -15.52
CA PRO A 107 0.28 19.54 -16.86
C PRO A 107 1.33 18.41 -16.81
N ASN A 108 2.10 18.33 -15.73
CA ASN A 108 3.12 17.32 -15.49
C ASN A 108 3.21 16.99 -13.98
N MET A 109 4.10 16.07 -13.62
CA MET A 109 4.42 15.71 -12.22
C MET A 109 5.73 16.32 -11.73
N GLU A 110 6.26 17.34 -12.41
CA GLU A 110 7.55 17.91 -12.05
C GLU A 110 7.46 18.66 -10.73
N ALA A 111 8.51 18.55 -9.90
CA ALA A 111 8.50 19.15 -8.57
C ALA A 111 8.27 20.67 -8.58
N GLY A 112 8.79 21.38 -9.59
CA GLY A 112 8.58 22.82 -9.74
C GLY A 112 7.10 23.16 -9.92
N THR A 113 6.43 22.49 -10.85
CA THR A 113 4.99 22.65 -11.12
C THR A 113 4.13 22.27 -9.90
N ILE A 114 4.49 21.20 -9.19
CA ILE A 114 3.78 20.79 -7.97
C ILE A 114 3.91 21.84 -6.86
N VAL A 115 5.12 22.40 -6.65
CA VAL A 115 5.32 23.47 -5.65
C VAL A 115 4.56 24.73 -6.03
N GLU A 116 4.61 25.14 -7.30
CA GLU A 116 3.87 26.31 -7.80
C GLU A 116 2.36 26.15 -7.58
N ASN A 117 1.81 24.99 -7.93
CA ASN A 117 0.41 24.67 -7.72
C ASN A 117 0.04 24.67 -6.24
N LEU A 118 0.87 24.06 -5.38
CA LEU A 118 0.65 24.04 -3.94
C LEU A 118 0.65 25.45 -3.34
N VAL A 119 1.61 26.30 -3.72
CA VAL A 119 1.72 27.67 -3.23
C VAL A 119 0.53 28.51 -3.67
N SER A 120 0.24 28.49 -4.97
CA SER A 120 -0.78 29.37 -5.58
C SER A 120 -2.22 28.98 -5.21
N ARG A 121 -2.49 27.69 -5.02
CA ARG A 121 -3.87 27.19 -4.82
C ARG A 121 -4.18 26.83 -3.37
N TRP A 122 -3.21 26.29 -2.64
CA TRP A 122 -3.43 25.87 -1.25
C TRP A 122 -2.93 26.92 -0.27
N ILE A 123 -1.64 27.23 -0.29
CA ILE A 123 -1.02 28.11 0.72
C ILE A 123 -1.58 29.54 0.63
N ALA A 124 -1.80 30.05 -0.58
CA ALA A 124 -2.39 31.37 -0.77
C ALA A 124 -3.83 31.50 -0.22
N VAL A 125 -4.57 30.39 -0.12
CA VAL A 125 -5.98 30.39 0.28
C VAL A 125 -6.15 29.98 1.75
N PHE A 126 -5.46 28.93 2.19
CA PHE A 126 -5.64 28.31 3.51
C PHE A 126 -4.47 28.58 4.47
N GLY A 127 -3.36 29.11 3.96
CA GLY A 127 -2.13 29.30 4.72
C GLY A 127 -1.20 28.08 4.69
N ALA A 128 -0.04 28.24 5.32
CA ALA A 128 0.94 27.17 5.45
C ALA A 128 0.48 26.12 6.49
N SER A 129 0.58 24.85 6.13
CA SER A 129 0.31 23.73 7.04
C SER A 129 1.45 23.57 8.06
N SER A 130 1.29 22.77 9.10
CA SER A 130 2.41 22.42 9.98
C SER A 130 3.09 21.12 9.55
N THR A 131 2.30 20.21 8.99
CA THR A 131 2.73 18.89 8.54
C THR A 131 2.13 18.55 7.19
N ILE A 132 2.98 18.12 6.26
CA ILE A 132 2.58 17.61 4.96
C ILE A 132 2.88 16.11 4.91
N MET A 133 1.86 15.31 4.59
CA MET A 133 1.99 13.89 4.29
C MET A 133 2.04 13.70 2.78
N THR A 134 3.00 12.91 2.28
CA THR A 134 3.16 12.66 0.84
C THR A 134 3.34 11.18 0.55
N GLU A 135 2.93 10.76 -0.64
CA GLU A 135 3.30 9.44 -1.18
C GLU A 135 4.79 9.38 -1.59
N ARG A 136 5.29 8.17 -1.91
CA ARG A 136 6.71 7.94 -2.29
C ARG A 136 7.08 8.43 -3.70
N GLY A 137 6.35 9.39 -4.26
CA GLY A 137 6.64 10.01 -5.55
C GLY A 137 8.00 10.70 -5.59
N ALA A 138 8.70 10.60 -6.72
CA ALA A 138 10.02 11.20 -6.90
C ALA A 138 10.00 12.73 -6.76
N GLN A 139 8.89 13.36 -7.16
CA GLN A 139 8.67 14.80 -7.06
C GLN A 139 8.75 15.32 -5.62
N PHE A 140 8.24 14.56 -4.65
CA PHE A 140 8.25 14.92 -3.23
C PHE A 140 9.61 14.68 -2.55
N LYS A 141 10.48 13.88 -3.18
CA LYS A 141 11.86 13.63 -2.75
C LYS A 141 12.88 14.52 -3.45
N SER A 142 12.45 15.34 -4.39
CA SER A 142 13.34 16.22 -5.14
C SER A 142 14.00 17.26 -4.24
N THR A 143 15.21 17.71 -4.62
CA THR A 143 15.93 18.78 -3.91
C THR A 143 15.13 20.07 -3.88
N LEU A 144 14.38 20.38 -4.94
CA LEU A 144 13.50 21.54 -5.03
C LEU A 144 12.40 21.46 -3.96
N PHE A 145 11.69 20.34 -3.87
CA PHE A 145 10.61 20.17 -2.89
C PHE A 145 11.15 20.24 -1.46
N GLN A 146 12.30 19.62 -1.19
CA GLN A 146 12.95 19.69 0.12
C GLN A 146 13.40 21.12 0.46
N ALA A 147 13.96 21.86 -0.49
CA ALA A 147 14.33 23.27 -0.28
C ALA A 147 13.10 24.14 0.02
N PHE A 148 12.00 23.92 -0.70
CA PHE A 148 10.73 24.60 -0.47
C PHE A 148 10.21 24.37 0.96
N LEU A 149 10.20 23.12 1.43
CA LEU A 149 9.75 22.77 2.79
C LEU A 149 10.60 23.44 3.88
N ASN A 150 11.92 23.48 3.67
CA ASN A 150 12.84 24.13 4.60
C ASN A 150 12.57 25.64 4.70
N ILE A 151 12.33 26.32 3.58
CA ILE A 151 12.04 27.76 3.55
C ILE A 151 10.68 28.05 4.20
N SER A 152 9.71 27.17 4.00
CA SER A 152 8.36 27.30 4.54
C SER A 152 8.21 26.74 5.97
N ALA A 153 9.29 26.24 6.57
CA ALA A 153 9.34 25.62 7.90
C ALA A 153 8.30 24.49 8.10
N LEU A 154 8.03 23.73 7.03
CA LEU A 154 7.04 22.66 7.00
C LEU A 154 7.69 21.32 7.38
N ASN A 155 7.02 20.54 8.25
CA ASN A 155 7.44 19.18 8.52
C ASN A 155 6.87 18.22 7.47
N VAL A 156 7.67 17.26 7.00
CA VAL A 156 7.19 16.23 6.07
C VAL A 156 7.28 14.84 6.64
N LEU A 157 6.14 14.15 6.54
CA LEU A 157 6.02 12.74 6.83
C LEU A 157 5.77 12.00 5.51
N ILE A 158 6.79 11.31 5.02
CA ILE A 158 6.65 10.46 3.82
C ILE A 158 5.93 9.19 4.26
N GLN A 159 4.79 8.88 3.64
CA GLN A 159 4.04 7.68 3.98
C GLN A 159 4.84 6.44 3.56
N THR A 160 5.22 5.62 4.54
CA THR A 160 5.79 4.30 4.32
C THR A 160 4.67 3.27 4.24
N ASP A 161 4.30 2.87 3.02
CA ASP A 161 3.48 1.69 2.67
C ASP A 161 2.36 1.31 3.66
N LEU A 162 1.30 2.12 3.82
CA LEU A 162 0.11 1.65 4.56
C LEU A 162 -1.27 2.07 4.02
N PHE A 163 -1.38 2.99 3.06
CA PHE A 163 -2.66 3.22 2.38
C PHE A 163 -2.53 2.98 0.88
N LYS A 164 -2.71 1.71 0.48
CA LYS A 164 -3.35 1.46 -0.81
C LYS A 164 -4.83 1.68 -0.58
N PHE A 165 -5.37 2.82 -1.01
CA PHE A 165 -6.82 2.93 -1.21
C PHE A 165 -7.22 1.85 -2.22
N HIS A 166 -7.74 0.74 -1.73
CA HIS A 166 -8.50 -0.18 -2.57
C HIS A 166 -9.88 0.44 -2.70
N GLY A 167 -10.23 0.84 -3.92
CA GLY A 167 -11.61 1.10 -4.32
C GLY A 167 -12.44 -0.16 -4.37
#